data_AF-A0A1V4IJK8-F1
#
_entry.id   AF-A0A1V4IJK8-F1
#
_cell.length_a   1.000
_cell.length_b   1.000
_cell.length_c   1.000
_cell.angle_alpha   90.00
_cell.angle_beta   90.00
_cell.angle_gamma   90.00
#
_symmetry.space_group_name_H-M   'P 1'
#
loop_
_entity.id
_entity.type
_entity.pdbx_description
1 polymer ?
#
loop_
_entity_poly.entity_id
_entity_poly.type
_entity_poly.pdbx_seq_one_letter_code
_entity_poly.pdbx_strand_id
1 'polypeptide(L)' 'MEQKRIAGEKSAEYIKDGMTLGLGTGSTAYYMINKVGKLIQSGMNLKGVATSKSTENLAKELGIHFVGMFNRQ' A
#
# COMPACT_ATOMS: atom_id res chain seq x y z
N MET A 1 -16.71 8.50 6.68
CA MET A 1 -15.58 7.60 6.96
C MET A 1 -15.74 6.27 6.21
N GLU A 2 -16.92 5.63 6.26
CA GLU A 2 -17.17 4.32 5.61
C GLU A 2 -16.79 4.25 4.12
N GLN A 3 -17.15 5.26 3.33
CA GLN A 3 -16.85 5.32 1.88
C GLN A 3 -15.34 5.23 1.57
N LYS A 4 -14.49 5.82 2.43
CA LYS A 4 -13.03 5.77 2.26
C LYS A 4 -12.48 4.38 2.55
N ARG A 5 -13.05 3.68 3.54
CA ARG A 5 -12.69 2.31 3.88
C ARG A 5 -13.06 1.37 2.74
N ILE A 6 -14.31 1.44 2.27
CA ILE A 6 -14.81 0.61 1.15
C ILE A 6 -13.97 0.85 -0.10
N ALA A 7 -13.71 2.10 -0.47
CA ALA A 7 -12.90 2.42 -1.65
C ALA A 7 -11.47 1.87 -1.56
N GLY A 8 -10.82 2.01 -0.40
CA GLY A 8 -9.46 1.50 -0.18
C GLY A 8 -9.39 -0.04 -0.10
N GLU A 9 -10.42 -0.69 0.43
CA GLU A 9 -10.49 -2.15 0.44
C GLU A 9 -10.81 -2.73 -0.94
N LYS A 10 -11.72 -2.08 -1.67
CA LYS A 10 -12.10 -2.51 -3.02
C LYS A 10 -10.94 -2.36 -4.00
N SER A 11 -10.13 -1.32 -3.86
CA SER A 11 -8.92 -1.17 -4.69
C SER A 11 -7.92 -2.30 -4.46
N ALA A 12 -7.87 -2.88 -3.24
CA ALA A 12 -6.99 -4.00 -2.93
C ALA A 12 -7.40 -5.31 -3.63
N GLU A 13 -8.66 -5.46 -4.05
CA GLU A 13 -9.12 -6.63 -4.82
C GLU A 13 -8.53 -6.66 -6.25
N TYR A 14 -8.11 -5.51 -6.78
CA TYR A 14 -7.48 -5.43 -8.10
C TYR A 14 -5.98 -5.74 -8.08
N ILE A 15 -5.41 -5.93 -6.89
CA ILE A 15 -3.99 -6.19 -6.70
C ILE A 15 -3.69 -7.65 -7.03
N LYS A 16 -2.67 -7.85 -7.85
CA LYS A 16 -2.18 -9.16 -8.25
C LYS A 16 -0.77 -9.37 -7.74
N ASP A 17 -0.42 -10.64 -7.57
CA ASP A 17 0.93 -11.05 -7.19
C ASP A 17 1.98 -10.47 -8.14
N GLY A 18 3.12 -10.02 -7.59
CA GLY A 18 4.20 -9.39 -8.34
C GLY A 18 3.98 -7.93 -8.73
N MET A 19 2.82 -7.32 -8.41
CA MET A 19 2.57 -5.92 -8.73
C MET A 19 3.43 -4.95 -7.89
N THR A 20 3.80 -3.83 -8.54
CA THR A 20 4.37 -2.66 -7.86
C THR A 20 3.29 -1.59 -7.72
N LEU A 21 3.04 -1.17 -6.48
CA LEU A 21 1.94 -0.31 -6.10
C LEU A 21 2.46 1.08 -5.70
N GLY A 22 1.85 2.12 -6.27
CA GLY A 22 2.04 3.49 -5.80
C GLY A 22 1.21 3.71 -4.53
N LEU A 23 1.88 3.88 -3.39
CA LEU A 23 1.27 4.14 -2.10
C LEU A 23 1.11 5.67 -1.93
N GLY A 24 -0.11 6.15 -2.15
CA GLY A 24 -0.48 7.54 -1.92
C GLY A 24 -0.51 7.90 -0.42
N THR A 25 -0.81 9.16 -0.13
CA THR A 25 -0.98 9.66 1.25
C THR A 25 -2.46 9.98 1.51
N GLY A 26 -2.97 9.64 2.70
CA GLY A 26 -4.32 10.03 3.14
C GLY A 26 -5.12 8.89 3.78
N SER A 27 -6.27 9.24 4.37
CA SER A 27 -7.14 8.31 5.11
C SER A 27 -7.69 7.16 4.26
N THR A 28 -7.87 7.35 2.96
CA THR A 28 -8.31 6.27 2.04
C THR A 28 -7.16 5.30 1.73
N ALA A 29 -5.97 5.84 1.43
CA ALA A 29 -4.79 5.04 1.12
C ALA A 29 -4.36 4.19 2.33
N TYR A 30 -4.55 4.71 3.55
CA TYR A 30 -4.30 3.97 4.79
C TYR A 30 -5.01 2.61 4.83
N TYR A 31 -6.28 2.54 4.44
CA TYR A 31 -7.04 1.29 4.43
C TYR A 31 -6.54 0.32 3.34
N MET A 32 -6.20 0.84 2.16
CA MET A 32 -5.60 0.05 1.09
C MET A 32 -4.27 -0.57 1.55
N ILE A 33 -3.36 0.23 2.13
CA ILE A 33 -2.04 -0.23 2.58
C ILE A 33 -2.18 -1.32 3.65
N ASN A 34 -3.11 -1.16 4.60
CA ASN A 34 -3.41 -2.20 5.59
C ASN A 34 -3.86 -3.51 4.94
N LYS A 35 -4.70 -3.44 3.91
CA LYS A 35 -5.16 -4.63 3.19
C LYS A 35 -4.02 -5.27 2.39
N VAL A 36 -3.15 -4.47 1.78
CA VAL A 36 -1.92 -4.93 1.10
C VAL A 36 -1.02 -5.68 2.06
N GLY A 37 -0.79 -5.17 3.27
CA GLY A 37 -0.01 -5.87 4.31
C GLY A 37 -0.57 -7.26 4.60
N LYS A 38 -1.90 -7.41 4.69
CA LYS A 38 -2.56 -8.71 4.87
C LYS A 38 -2.35 -9.65 3.67
N LEU A 39 -2.36 -9.13 2.43
CA LEU A 39 -2.08 -9.92 1.24
C LEU A 39 -0.64 -10.45 1.23
N ILE A 40 0.32 -9.62 1.65
CA ILE A 40 1.71 -10.05 1.78
C ILE A 40 1.88 -11.12 2.86
N GLN A 41 1.21 -10.95 4.00
CA GLN A 41 1.17 -11.99 5.04
C GLN A 41 0.55 -13.30 4.54
N SER A 42 -0.39 -13.24 3.60
CA SER A 42 -0.94 -14.44 2.95
C SER A 42 -0.01 -15.09 1.92
N GLY A 43 1.18 -14.51 1.69
CA GLY A 43 2.21 -15.05 0.79
C GLY A 43 2.32 -14.34 -0.56
N MET A 44 1.60 -13.23 -0.76
CA MET A 44 1.69 -12.45 -1.99
C MET A 44 2.96 -11.59 -2.02
N ASN A 45 3.66 -11.58 -3.14
CA ASN A 45 4.88 -10.83 -3.35
C ASN A 45 4.56 -9.45 -3.96
N LEU A 46 4.32 -8.46 -3.10
CA LEU A 46 3.96 -7.11 -3.51
C LEU A 46 5.05 -6.10 -3.18
N LYS A 47 5.18 -5.11 -4.06
CA LYS A 47 6.15 -4.03 -3.95
C LYS A 47 5.44 -2.69 -3.80
N GLY A 48 5.94 -1.80 -2.95
CA GLY A 48 5.36 -0.49 -2.66
C GLY A 48 6.32 0.67 -2.94
N VAL A 49 5.84 1.72 -3.58
CA VAL A 49 6.54 3.00 -3.80
C VAL A 49 5.73 4.10 -3.11
N ALA A 50 6.27 4.74 -2.09
CA ALA A 50 5.56 5.81 -1.37
C ALA A 50 5.95 7.18 -1.92
N THR A 51 5.01 8.11 -1.83
CA THR A 51 5.24 9.54 -2.14
C THR A 51 5.57 10.37 -0.90
N SER A 52 5.54 9.77 0.30
CA SER A 52 5.83 10.44 1.57
C SER A 52 6.46 9.50 2.61
N LYS A 53 7.21 10.07 3.55
CA LYS A 53 7.83 9.32 4.67
C LYS A 53 6.81 8.63 5.58
N SER A 54 5.65 9.24 5.80
CA SER A 54 4.60 8.64 6.63
C SER A 54 4.05 7.37 6.00
N THR A 55 3.79 7.39 4.69
CA THR A 55 3.36 6.20 3.95
C THR A 55 4.47 5.14 3.89
N GLU A 56 5.74 5.53 3.75
CA GLU A 56 6.88 4.61 3.80
C GLU A 56 6.98 3.88 5.15
N ASN A 57 6.86 4.60 6.27
CA ASN A 57 6.90 3.99 7.59
C ASN A 57 5.77 2.98 7.78
N LEU A 58 4.55 3.33 7.37
CA LEU A 58 3.40 2.43 7.43
C LEU A 58 3.61 1.18 6.58
N ALA A 59 4.15 1.34 5.37
CA ALA A 59 4.45 0.21 4.49
C ALA A 59 5.49 -0.73 5.10
N LYS A 60 6.54 -0.18 5.73
CA LYS A 60 7.57 -0.95 6.43
C LYS A 60 7.01 -1.70 7.64
N GLU A 61 6.18 -1.05 8.46
CA GLU A 61 5.53 -1.68 9.62
C GLU A 61 4.65 -2.87 9.19
N LEU A 62 4.03 -2.79 8.02
CA LEU A 62 3.16 -3.84 7.48
C LEU A 62 3.92 -4.92 6.68
N GLY A 63 5.24 -4.83 6.56
CA GLY A 63 6.07 -5.80 5.84
C GLY A 63 5.98 -5.69 4.31
N ILE A 64 5.56 -4.53 3.79
CA ILE A 64 5.51 -4.30 2.34
C ILE A 64 6.94 -4.05 1.83
N HIS A 65 7.36 -4.80 0.81
CA HIS A 65 8.65 -4.58 0.16
C HIS A 65 8.70 -3.19 -0.47
N PHE A 66 9.41 -2.27 0.18
CA PHE A 66 9.51 -0.90 -0.25
C PHE A 66 10.60 -0.74 -1.32
N VAL A 67 10.25 -0.21 -2.49
CA VAL A 67 11.19 -0.09 -3.63
C VAL A 67 11.86 1.28 -3.69
N GLY A 68 11.37 2.25 -2.92
CA GLY A 68 11.93 3.61 -2.86
C GLY A 68 10.86 4.68 -2.82
N MET A 69 11.27 5.89 -2.45
CA MET A 69 10.44 7.10 -2.60
C MET A 69 10.55 7.59 -4.05
N PHE A 70 9.45 8.08 -4.63
CA PHE A 70 9.47 8.71 -5.96
C PHE A 70 10.20 10.08 -5.89
N ASN A 71 11.51 10.05 -5.70
CA ASN A 71 12.35 11.24 -5.84
C ASN A 71 12.57 11.45 -7.34
N ARG A 72 11.87 12.44 -7.92
CA ARG A 72 12.39 13.13 -9.10
C ARG A 72 13.69 13.81 -8.65
N GLN A 73 14.82 13.21 -8.98
CA GLN A 73 16.04 14.01 -9.18
C GLN A 73 15.81 14.95 -10.36
#